data_AF-A0ABD1H4S6-F1
#
_entry.id   AF-A0ABD1H4S6-F1
#
_cell.length_a   1.000
_cell.length_b   1.000
_cell.length_c   1.000
_cell.angle_alpha   90.00
_cell.angle_beta   90.00
_cell.angle_gamma   90.00
#
_symmetry.space_group_name_H-M   'P 1'
#
loop_
_entity.id
_entity.type
_entity.pdbx_description
1 polymer ?
#
loop_
_entity_poly.entity_id
_entity_poly.type
_entity_poly.pdbx_seq_one_letter_code
_entity_poly.pdbx_strand_id
1 'polypeptide(L)'
;MLMFFADEGQFISMLLKIMNAKKILEVGVFTGYSLLSTALVLPDDAHIIPIDPDREVYETGLPFTEKANMTHKTQFIQSDAMEGPPIQG
;
A
#
# COMPACT_ATOMS: atom_id res chain seq x y z
N MET A 1 8.41 8.99 -11.33
CA MET A 1 7.86 10.17 -10.61
C MET A 1 7.83 9.78 -9.14
N LEU A 2 8.52 10.50 -8.26
CA LEU A 2 8.97 9.97 -6.96
C LEU A 2 8.14 10.41 -5.74
N MET A 3 7.01 11.11 -5.92
CA MET A 3 6.18 11.46 -4.78
C MET A 3 4.69 11.55 -5.17
N PHE A 4 3.87 10.81 -4.42
CA PHE A 4 2.42 10.91 -4.36
C PHE A 4 2.06 12.30 -3.83
N PHE A 5 1.40 13.14 -4.63
CA PHE A 5 0.96 14.44 -4.14
C PHE A 5 -0.22 14.27 -3.16
N ALA A 6 -0.32 15.15 -2.16
CA ALA A 6 -1.33 15.01 -1.10
C ALA A 6 -2.78 15.12 -1.62
N ASP A 7 -2.99 15.89 -2.68
CA ASP A 7 -4.24 16.02 -3.42
C ASP A 7 -4.59 14.73 -4.20
N GLU A 8 -3.61 14.08 -4.81
CA GLU A 8 -3.78 12.76 -5.44
C GLU A 8 -4.18 11.69 -4.39
N GLY A 9 -3.55 11.72 -3.22
CA GLY A 9 -3.92 10.85 -2.09
C GLY A 9 -5.36 11.07 -1.59
N GLN A 10 -5.81 12.32 -1.51
CA GLN A 10 -7.20 12.66 -1.14
C GLN A 10 -8.20 12.15 -2.17
N PHE A 11 -7.90 12.33 -3.47
CA PHE A 11 -8.75 11.87 -4.55
C PHE A 11 -8.89 10.34 -4.56
N ILE A 12 -7.77 9.61 -4.45
CA ILE A 12 -7.77 8.15 -4.37
C ILE A 12 -8.53 7.67 -3.13
N SER A 13 -8.35 8.33 -1.99
CA SER A 13 -9.08 8.00 -0.75
C SER A 13 -10.59 8.10 -0.92
N MET A 14 -11.07 9.13 -1.64
CA MET A 14 -12.49 9.27 -1.96
C MET A 14 -12.99 8.13 -2.85
N LEU A 15 -12.24 7.77 -3.89
CA LEU A 15 -12.58 6.67 -4.80
C LEU A 15 -12.68 5.33 -4.05
N LEU A 16 -11.69 5.01 -3.20
CA LEU A 16 -11.67 3.78 -2.41
C LEU A 16 -12.90 3.63 -1.51
N LYS A 17 -13.35 4.73 -0.89
CA LYS A 17 -14.56 4.76 -0.07
C LYS A 17 -15.82 4.54 -0.91
N ILE A 18 -15.94 5.21 -2.05
CA ILE A 18 -17.09 5.07 -2.95
C ILE A 18 -17.19 3.64 -3.50
N MET A 19 -16.05 3.03 -3.83
CA MET A 19 -15.98 1.66 -4.34
C MET A 19 -16.18 0.59 -3.27
N ASN A 20 -16.18 0.96 -1.98
CA ASN A 20 -16.14 0.03 -0.86
C ASN A 20 -15.02 -1.02 -1.02
N ALA A 21 -13.83 -0.54 -1.42
CA ALA A 21 -12.72 -1.41 -1.74
C ALA A 21 -12.21 -2.16 -0.50
N LYS A 22 -11.86 -3.44 -0.68
CA LYS A 22 -11.33 -4.31 0.40
C LYS A 22 -10.09 -5.10 0.01
N LYS A 23 -9.77 -5.17 -1.28
CA LYS A 23 -8.57 -5.83 -1.80
C LYS A 23 -7.86 -4.84 -2.71
N ILE A 24 -6.66 -4.44 -2.34
CA ILE A 24 -5.85 -3.47 -3.08
C ILE A 24 -4.54 -4.11 -3.48
N LEU A 25 -4.13 -3.86 -4.71
CA LEU A 25 -2.79 -4.15 -5.22
C LEU A 25 -2.10 -2.81 -5.44
N GLU A 26 -0.94 -2.62 -4.82
CA GLU A 26 -0.13 -1.40 -4.98
C GLU A 26 1.22 -1.79 -5.57
N VAL A 27 1.55 -1.21 -6.72
CA VAL A 27 2.81 -1.48 -7.43
C VAL A 27 3.68 -0.22 -7.37
N GLY A 28 4.88 -0.35 -6.83
CA GLY A 28 5.77 0.78 -6.56
C GLY A 28 5.40 1.47 -5.24
N VAL A 29 5.97 0.98 -4.16
CA VAL A 29 5.64 1.35 -2.78
C VAL A 29 6.65 2.38 -2.25
N PHE A 30 7.90 2.32 -2.71
CA PHE A 30 9.00 3.15 -2.21
C PHE A 30 9.00 3.12 -0.67
N THR A 31 8.93 4.28 0.01
CA THR A 31 8.88 4.38 1.48
C THR A 31 7.49 4.18 2.08
N GLY A 32 6.45 3.87 1.30
CA GLY A 32 5.14 3.48 1.81
C GLY A 32 4.19 4.62 2.21
N TYR A 33 4.40 5.86 1.75
CA TYR A 33 3.48 6.97 2.03
C TYR A 33 2.06 6.75 1.44
N SER A 34 1.99 6.33 0.18
CA SER A 34 0.74 5.99 -0.51
C SER A 34 0.06 4.77 0.13
N LEU A 35 0.86 3.75 0.46
CA LEU A 35 0.41 2.55 1.16
C LEU A 35 -0.24 2.87 2.51
N LEU A 36 0.44 3.67 3.35
CA LEU A 36 -0.08 4.05 4.65
C LEU A 36 -1.35 4.90 4.54
N SER A 37 -1.36 5.88 3.63
CA SER A 37 -2.52 6.72 3.36
C SER A 37 -3.73 5.89 2.93
N THR A 38 -3.50 4.87 2.10
CA THR A 38 -4.51 3.91 1.66
C THR A 38 -5.01 3.05 2.82
N ALA A 39 -4.11 2.48 3.62
CA ALA A 39 -4.45 1.61 4.76
C ALA A 39 -5.32 2.31 5.82
N LEU A 40 -5.09 3.61 6.06
CA LEU A 40 -5.85 4.43 7.01
C LEU A 40 -7.29 4.70 6.56
N VAL A 41 -7.56 4.65 5.26
CA VAL A 41 -8.87 4.96 4.68
C VAL A 41 -9.75 3.72 4.55
N LEU A 42 -9.13 2.58 4.32
CA LEU A 42 -9.84 1.31 4.15
C LEU A 42 -10.41 0.77 5.46
N PRO A 43 -11.49 -0.02 5.41
CA PRO A 43 -12.00 -0.72 6.58
C PRO A 43 -10.95 -1.66 7.18
N ASP A 44 -11.20 -2.13 8.40
CA ASP A 44 -10.22 -2.92 9.14
C ASP A 44 -9.96 -4.31 8.54
N ASP A 45 -10.96 -4.86 7.85
CA ASP A 45 -10.89 -6.15 7.15
C ASP A 45 -10.26 -6.08 5.75
N ALA A 46 -9.80 -4.91 5.33
CA ALA A 46 -9.17 -4.73 4.03
C ALA A 46 -7.76 -5.33 3.98
N HIS A 47 -7.40 -5.82 2.81
CA HIS A 47 -6.10 -6.39 2.50
C HIS A 47 -5.42 -5.62 1.37
N ILE A 48 -4.17 -5.25 1.57
CA ILE A 48 -3.33 -4.54 0.61
C ILE A 48 -2.11 -5.41 0.33
N ILE A 49 -1.83 -5.61 -0.95
CA ILE A 49 -0.64 -6.31 -1.44
C ILE A 49 0.28 -5.26 -2.07
N PRO A 50 1.20 -4.67 -1.29
CA PRO A 50 2.25 -3.80 -1.82
C PRO A 50 3.37 -4.62 -2.48
N ILE A 51 3.76 -4.24 -3.69
CA ILE A 51 4.83 -4.86 -4.48
C ILE A 51 5.88 -3.81 -4.82
N ASP A 52 7.13 -4.08 -4.44
CA ASP A 52 8.27 -3.26 -4.82
C ASP A 52 9.54 -4.12 -4.90
N PRO A 53 10.44 -3.91 -5.88
CA PRO A 53 11.72 -4.60 -5.92
C PRO A 53 12.65 -4.21 -4.75
N ASP A 54 12.52 -2.99 -4.21
CA ASP A 54 13.42 -2.43 -3.21
C ASP A 54 12.84 -2.53 -1.78
N ARG A 55 13.20 -3.62 -1.09
CA ARG A 55 12.80 -3.85 0.30
C ARG A 55 13.44 -2.87 1.28
N GLU A 56 14.70 -2.46 1.07
CA GLU A 56 15.40 -1.59 2.01
C GLU A 56 14.71 -0.23 2.10
N VAL A 57 14.27 0.29 0.95
CA VAL A 57 13.49 1.53 0.90
C VAL A 57 12.13 1.38 1.57
N TYR A 58 11.41 0.27 1.36
CA TYR A 58 10.15 -0.01 2.06
C TYR A 58 10.31 -0.05 3.59
N GLU A 59 11.37 -0.68 4.07
CA GLU A 59 11.65 -0.82 5.50
C GLU A 59 11.92 0.52 6.20
N THR A 60 12.33 1.57 5.47
CA THR A 60 12.44 2.92 6.05
C THR A 60 11.10 3.52 6.49
N GLY A 61 9.99 3.12 5.85
CA GLY A 61 8.64 3.58 6.18
C GLY A 61 7.88 2.67 7.14
N LEU A 62 8.29 1.41 7.25
CA LEU A 62 7.63 0.39 8.06
C LEU A 62 7.36 0.82 9.52
N PRO A 63 8.28 1.51 10.23
CA PRO A 63 8.03 1.96 11.59
C PRO A 63 6.83 2.92 11.72
N PHE A 64 6.48 3.67 10.67
CA PHE A 64 5.30 4.54 10.68
C PHE A 64 4.01 3.75 10.50
N THR A 65 4.03 2.74 9.63
CA THR A 65 2.93 1.79 9.44
C THR A 65 2.64 0.99 10.70
N GLU A 66 3.68 0.56 11.40
CA GLU A 66 3.58 -0.10 12.71
C GLU A 66 2.98 0.83 13.77
N LYS A 67 3.48 2.06 13.89
CA LYS A 67 2.94 3.06 14.82
C LYS A 67 1.48 3.41 14.55
N ALA A 68 1.07 3.40 13.28
CA ALA A 68 -0.32 3.58 12.88
C ALA A 68 -1.19 2.34 13.10
N ASN A 69 -0.60 1.22 13.54
CA ASN A 69 -1.26 -0.07 13.72
C ASN A 69 -1.93 -0.57 12.43
N MET A 70 -1.28 -0.39 11.28
CA MET A 70 -1.83 -0.75 9.96
C MET A 70 -1.17 -2.00 9.34
N THR A 71 -0.14 -2.55 9.97
CA THR A 71 0.65 -3.67 9.44
C THR A 71 -0.21 -4.92 9.17
N HIS A 72 -1.28 -5.13 9.95
CA HIS A 72 -2.18 -6.28 9.78
C HIS A 72 -2.98 -6.27 8.48
N LYS A 73 -3.10 -5.11 7.81
CA LYS A 73 -3.78 -4.97 6.52
C LYS A 73 -2.84 -5.24 5.34
N THR A 74 -1.54 -5.35 5.56
CA THR A 74 -0.54 -5.30 4.48
C THR A 74 0.24 -6.61 4.37
N GLN A 75 0.43 -7.09 3.14
CA GLN A 75 1.30 -8.22 2.83
C GLN A 75 2.29 -7.84 1.73
N PHE A 76 3.46 -7.33 2.15
CA PHE A 76 4.50 -6.88 1.22
C PHE A 76 5.13 -8.04 0.44
N ILE A 77 5.30 -7.85 -0.87
CA ILE A 77 5.97 -8.80 -1.75
C ILE A 77 7.14 -8.09 -2.42
N GLN A 78 8.35 -8.57 -2.16
CA GLN A 78 9.54 -8.10 -2.85
C GLN A 78 9.64 -8.80 -4.20
N SER A 79 9.39 -8.08 -5.30
CA SER A 79 9.43 -8.62 -6.65
C SER A 79 9.47 -7.50 -7.69
N ASP A 80 9.97 -7.79 -8.89
CA ASP A 80 9.56 -7.04 -10.08
C ASP A 80 8.06 -7.33 -10.30
N ALA A 81 7.27 -6.27 -10.52
CA ALA A 81 5.83 -6.40 -10.70
C ALA A 81 5.45 -7.16 -11.99
N MET A 82 6.32 -7.15 -13.00
CA MET A 82 6.12 -7.83 -14.28
C MET A 82 6.43 -9.33 -14.21
N GLU A 83 7.30 -9.74 -13.28
CA GLU A 83 7.58 -11.17 -13.03
C GLU A 83 6.43 -11.84 -12.27
N GLY A 84 5.57 -11.03 -11.65
CA GLY A 84 4.34 -11.45 -10.99
C GLY A 84 4.62 -12.14 -9.66
N PRO A 85 4.04 -11.66 -8.54
CA PRO A 85 4.08 -12.44 -7.32
C PRO A 85 3.28 -13.74 -7.50
N PRO A 86 3.62 -14.82 -6.78
CA PRO A 86 2.73 -15.97 -6.65
C PRO A 86 1.50 -15.54 -5.84
N ILE A 87 0.52 -14.93 -6.50
CA ILE A 87 -0.80 -14.65 -5.96
C ILE A 87 -1.52 -15.99 -5.76
N GLN A 88 -1.39 -16.57 -4.57
CA GLN A 88 -2.24 -17.68 -4.15
C GLN A 88 -3.65 -17.11 -3.93
N GLY A 89 -4.58 -17.55 -4.77
CA GLY A 89 -5.98 -17.11 -4.81
C GLY A 89 -6.80 -17.56 -3.60
#